data_AF-A0A377C6I6-F1
#
_entry.id   AF-A0A377C6I6-F1
#
_cell.length_a   1.000
_cell.length_b   1.000
_cell.length_c   1.000
_cell.angle_alpha   90.00
_cell.angle_beta   90.00
_cell.angle_gamma   90.00
#
_symmetry.space_group_name_H-M   'P 1'
#
loop_
_entity.id
_entity.type
_entity.pdbx_description
1 polymer ?
#
loop_
_entity_poly.entity_id
_entity_poly.type
_entity_poly.pdbx_seq_one_letter_code
_entity_poly.pdbx_strand_id
1 'polypeptide(L)'
;MRFSHRLFLLLILLLTGAPILAQEPSDVAKNVRMMVSGIVSYTRWPALSGPPKLCIFSSSRFSTALQENAATSLPYLPVIIHTQQEAMISGCNGFYFGNESPTFQMELTEQYPSKALLLIAEQNTECIIGSAFCLIIHNNDVRFAVTWMPYRVAV
;
A
#
# COMPACT_ATOMS: atom_id res chain seq x y z
N MET A 1 -43.37 8.94 39.19
CA MET A 1 -43.05 8.07 38.02
C MET A 1 -42.51 8.81 36.78
N ARG A 2 -42.89 10.07 36.50
CA ARG A 2 -42.36 10.85 35.34
C ARG A 2 -40.86 11.19 35.37
N PHE A 3 -40.26 11.33 36.56
CA PHE A 3 -38.84 11.68 36.72
C PHE A 3 -37.90 10.54 36.32
N SER A 4 -38.31 9.30 36.60
CA SER A 4 -37.55 8.08 36.28
C SER A 4 -37.44 7.85 34.76
N HIS A 5 -38.51 8.11 34.00
CA HIS A 5 -38.48 8.02 32.54
C HIS A 5 -37.55 9.04 31.88
N ARG A 6 -37.51 10.28 32.39
CA ARG A 6 -36.61 11.31 31.85
C ARG A 6 -35.14 10.96 32.09
N LEU A 7 -34.84 10.40 33.27
CA LEU A 7 -33.50 9.93 33.61
C LEU A 7 -33.08 8.74 32.73
N PHE A 8 -34.00 7.81 32.47
CA PHE A 8 -33.74 6.63 31.63
C PHE A 8 -33.50 7.01 30.16
N LEU A 9 -34.27 7.98 29.63
CA LEU A 9 -34.09 8.50 28.28
C LEU A 9 -32.75 9.25 28.10
N LEU A 10 -32.33 10.02 29.11
CA LEU A 10 -31.02 10.68 29.13
C LEU A 10 -29.87 9.67 29.14
N LEU A 11 -30.01 8.57 29.89
CA LEU A 11 -29.00 7.52 29.97
C LEU A 11 -28.83 6.80 28.62
N ILE A 12 -29.94 6.50 27.93
CA ILE A 12 -29.90 5.88 26.59
C ILE A 12 -29.22 6.80 25.57
N LEU A 13 -29.49 8.10 25.62
CA LEU A 13 -28.90 9.08 24.69
C LEU A 13 -27.37 9.22 24.86
N LEU A 14 -26.86 9.04 26.07
CA LEU A 14 -25.43 9.07 26.39
C LEU A 14 -24.70 7.81 25.89
N LEU A 15 -25.37 6.65 25.83
CA LEU A 15 -24.77 5.40 25.32
C LEU A 15 -24.67 5.33 23.80
N THR A 16 -25.46 6.12 23.05
CA THR A 16 -25.39 6.16 21.58
C THR A 16 -24.29 7.08 21.03
N GLY A 17 -23.57 7.79 21.90
CA GLY A 17 -22.53 8.76 21.55
C GLY A 17 -21.11 8.19 21.54
N ALA A 18 -20.92 6.87 21.37
CA ALA A 18 -19.59 6.31 21.22
C ALA A 18 -18.93 6.93 19.98
N PRO A 19 -17.78 7.61 20.11
CA PRO A 19 -17.12 8.18 18.96
C PRO A 19 -16.74 7.04 18.03
N ILE A 20 -17.22 7.07 16.79
CA ILE A 20 -16.59 6.33 15.71
C ILE A 20 -15.22 6.98 15.58
N LEU A 21 -14.19 6.36 16.17
CA LEU A 21 -12.81 6.81 15.99
C LEU A 21 -12.49 6.63 14.52
N ALA A 22 -12.58 7.71 13.75
CA ALA A 22 -11.83 7.83 12.52
C ALA A 22 -10.36 7.70 12.92
N GLN A 23 -9.78 6.53 12.66
CA GLN A 23 -8.43 6.22 13.09
C GLN A 23 -7.48 6.95 12.14
N GLU A 24 -7.03 8.13 12.55
CA GLU A 24 -6.02 8.89 11.81
C GLU A 24 -4.84 7.97 11.46
N PRO A 25 -4.34 8.00 10.21
CA PRO A 25 -3.20 7.19 9.82
C PRO A 25 -2.02 7.48 10.74
N SER A 26 -1.37 6.43 11.24
CA SER A 26 -0.17 6.57 12.07
C SER A 26 0.91 7.33 11.30
N ASP A 27 1.80 8.03 12.02
CA ASP A 27 2.92 8.74 11.40
C ASP A 27 3.77 7.82 10.51
N VAL A 28 3.93 6.56 10.92
CA VAL A 28 4.58 5.51 10.12
C VAL A 28 3.87 5.31 8.78
N ALA A 29 2.54 5.18 8.79
CA ALA A 29 1.75 4.97 7.59
C ALA A 29 1.83 6.17 6.63
N LYS A 30 1.84 7.40 7.17
CA LYS A 30 2.08 8.63 6.41
C LYS A 30 3.47 8.62 5.77
N ASN A 31 4.50 8.21 6.51
CA ASN A 31 5.87 8.14 6.00
C ASN A 31 6.05 7.05 4.95
N VAL A 32 5.40 5.89 5.10
CA VAL A 32 5.37 4.83 4.08
C VAL A 32 4.71 5.35 2.80
N ARG A 33 3.56 6.01 2.92
CA ARG A 33 2.87 6.63 1.77
C ARG A 33 3.77 7.65 1.07
N MET A 34 4.45 8.52 1.82
CA MET A 34 5.39 9.50 1.26
C MET A 34 6.55 8.81 0.53
N MET A 35 7.12 7.76 1.11
CA MET A 35 8.21 7.01 0.50
C MET A 35 7.78 6.34 -0.81
N VAL A 36 6.64 5.63 -0.81
CA VAL A 36 6.10 4.96 -2.01
C VAL A 36 5.75 5.99 -3.08
N SER A 37 5.13 7.11 -2.70
CA SER A 37 4.82 8.19 -3.63
C SER A 37 6.09 8.79 -4.25
N GLY A 38 7.15 8.95 -3.46
CA GLY A 38 8.46 9.36 -3.94
C GLY A 38 9.03 8.39 -4.96
N ILE A 39 9.13 7.10 -4.62
CA ILE A 39 9.64 6.05 -5.52
C ILE A 39 8.89 6.09 -6.86
N VAL A 40 7.55 6.04 -6.82
CA VAL A 40 6.71 6.07 -8.03
C VAL A 40 6.95 7.31 -8.88
N SER A 41 7.13 8.48 -8.26
CA SER A 41 7.32 9.75 -8.95
C SER A 41 8.69 9.86 -9.65
N TYR A 42 9.71 9.17 -9.12
CA TYR A 42 11.03 9.09 -9.73
C TYR A 42 11.17 7.94 -10.75
N THR A 43 10.25 6.98 -10.74
CA THR A 43 10.18 5.92 -11.75
C THR A 43 9.80 6.47 -13.12
N ARG A 44 10.54 6.08 -14.16
CA ARG A 44 10.21 6.37 -15.56
C ARG A 44 9.26 5.32 -16.13
N TRP A 45 8.24 5.80 -16.82
CA TRP A 45 7.18 4.97 -17.42
C TRP A 45 7.12 5.20 -18.94
N PRO A 46 7.94 4.50 -19.76
CA PRO A 46 8.12 4.83 -21.18
C PRO A 46 6.85 4.74 -22.05
N ALA A 47 5.92 3.86 -21.68
CA ALA A 47 4.72 3.56 -22.47
C ALA A 47 3.42 4.08 -21.82
N LEU A 48 3.52 5.01 -20.86
CA LEU A 48 2.39 5.46 -20.05
C LEU A 48 2.15 6.97 -20.22
N SER A 49 0.89 7.35 -20.46
CA SER A 49 0.47 8.75 -20.62
C SER A 49 -0.27 9.32 -19.40
N GLY A 50 -0.49 8.52 -18.36
CA GLY A 50 -1.19 8.90 -17.13
C GLY A 50 -0.48 8.36 -15.89
N PRO A 51 -1.10 8.41 -14.70
CA PRO A 51 -0.53 7.82 -13.49
C PRO A 51 -0.45 6.29 -13.59
N PRO A 52 0.66 5.65 -13.16
CA PRO A 52 0.81 4.20 -13.17
C PRO A 52 -0.19 3.53 -12.23
N LYS A 53 -0.70 2.37 -12.63
CA LYS A 53 -1.50 1.50 -11.77
C LYS A 53 -0.58 0.74 -10.82
N LEU A 54 -0.65 1.07 -9.53
CA LEU A 54 0.06 0.38 -8.46
C LEU A 54 -0.88 -0.63 -7.81
N CYS A 55 -0.63 -1.91 -8.05
CA CYS A 55 -1.39 -2.98 -7.42
C CYS A 55 -0.79 -3.31 -6.06
N ILE A 56 -1.60 -3.21 -5.02
CA ILE A 56 -1.21 -3.36 -3.63
C ILE A 56 -1.82 -4.66 -3.13
N PHE A 57 -0.98 -5.60 -2.69
CA PHE A 57 -1.48 -6.81 -2.06
C PHE A 57 -2.21 -6.49 -0.76
N SER A 58 -3.39 -7.06 -0.57
CA SER A 58 -4.24 -6.87 0.60
C SER A 58 -3.57 -7.32 1.91
N SER A 59 -2.51 -8.11 1.82
CA SER A 59 -1.68 -8.54 2.94
C SER A 59 -0.86 -7.40 3.57
N SER A 60 -0.69 -6.27 2.86
CA SER A 60 0.04 -5.12 3.38
C SER A 60 -0.66 -4.49 4.57
N ARG A 61 0.15 -4.17 5.59
CA ARG A 61 -0.30 -3.43 6.79
C ARG A 61 -0.58 -1.96 6.49
N PHE A 62 -0.10 -1.45 5.35
CA PHE A 62 -0.26 -0.06 4.92
C PHE A 62 -1.21 0.09 3.73
N SER A 63 -1.94 -0.96 3.35
CA SER A 63 -2.87 -0.97 2.22
C SER A 63 -3.90 0.17 2.26
N THR A 64 -4.44 0.50 3.44
CA THR A 64 -5.34 1.66 3.61
C THR A 64 -4.63 2.98 3.31
N ALA A 65 -3.47 3.22 3.93
CA ALA A 65 -2.71 4.46 3.76
C ALA A 65 -2.20 4.69 2.33
N LEU A 66 -2.00 3.60 1.58
CA LEU A 66 -1.60 3.64 0.17
C LEU A 66 -2.78 3.84 -0.80
N GLN A 67 -4.02 3.64 -0.35
CA GLN A 67 -5.23 3.87 -1.13
C GLN A 67 -5.88 5.23 -0.90
N GLU A 68 -5.82 5.74 0.34
CA GLU A 68 -6.55 6.94 0.72
C GLU A 68 -6.20 8.12 -0.20
N ASN A 69 -7.18 8.87 -0.66
CA ASN A 69 -6.91 10.17 -1.27
C ASN A 69 -7.04 11.23 -0.18
N ALA A 70 -5.95 11.43 0.56
CA ALA A 70 -5.83 12.53 1.51
C ALA A 70 -5.76 13.89 0.74
N ALA A 71 -5.41 14.98 1.42
CA ALA A 71 -5.31 16.31 0.81
C ALA A 71 -4.40 16.38 -0.44
N THR A 72 -3.46 15.43 -0.57
CA THR A 72 -2.58 15.30 -1.74
C THR A 72 -2.95 14.06 -2.56
N SER A 73 -3.21 14.27 -3.85
CA SER A 73 -3.43 13.18 -4.82
C SER A 73 -2.23 12.24 -4.89
N LEU A 74 -2.49 10.94 -5.04
CA LEU A 74 -1.44 9.94 -5.23
C LEU A 74 -0.80 10.08 -6.63
N PRO A 75 0.52 9.89 -6.78
CA PRO A 75 1.18 9.85 -8.09
C PRO A 75 0.95 8.53 -8.84
N TYR A 76 0.05 7.68 -8.35
CA TYR A 76 -0.34 6.38 -8.91
C TYR A 76 -1.84 6.16 -8.71
N LEU A 77 -2.38 5.19 -9.46
CA LEU A 77 -3.73 4.66 -9.25
C LEU A 77 -3.64 3.40 -8.37
N PRO A 78 -4.11 3.44 -7.11
CA PRO A 78 -4.07 2.28 -6.23
C PRO A 78 -5.11 1.24 -6.65
N VAL A 79 -4.74 -0.04 -6.65
CA VAL A 79 -5.66 -1.17 -6.85
C VAL A 79 -5.35 -2.25 -5.82
N ILE A 80 -6.33 -2.62 -4.99
CA ILE A 80 -6.15 -3.74 -4.07
C ILE A 80 -6.35 -5.05 -4.79
N ILE A 81 -5.40 -5.97 -4.59
CA ILE A 81 -5.44 -7.33 -5.11
C ILE A 81 -5.21 -8.32 -3.96
N HIS A 82 -5.85 -9.48 -4.04
CA HIS A 82 -5.81 -10.52 -3.01
C HIS A 82 -5.07 -11.76 -3.48
N THR A 83 -4.99 -11.96 -4.79
CA THR A 83 -4.49 -13.20 -5.40
C THR A 83 -3.55 -12.91 -6.56
N GLN A 84 -2.72 -13.90 -6.91
CA GLN A 84 -1.90 -13.86 -8.13
C GLN A 84 -2.79 -13.71 -9.37
N GLN A 85 -3.95 -14.35 -9.41
CA GLN A 85 -4.87 -14.29 -10.53
C GLN A 85 -5.39 -12.87 -10.75
N GLU A 86 -5.79 -12.18 -9.67
CA GLU A 86 -6.13 -10.75 -9.71
C GLU A 86 -4.96 -9.90 -10.19
N ALA A 87 -3.75 -10.18 -9.71
CA ALA A 87 -2.54 -9.49 -10.17
C ALA A 87 -2.39 -9.57 -11.70
N MET A 88 -2.54 -10.76 -12.27
CA MET A 88 -2.34 -11.02 -13.71
C MET A 88 -3.35 -10.30 -14.61
N ILE A 89 -4.60 -10.12 -14.16
CA ILE A 89 -5.66 -9.50 -14.97
C ILE A 89 -5.84 -8.00 -14.72
N SER A 90 -5.26 -7.48 -13.63
CA SER A 90 -5.47 -6.08 -13.23
C SER A 90 -4.72 -5.07 -14.09
N GLY A 91 -3.78 -5.49 -14.93
CA GLY A 91 -3.02 -4.59 -15.81
C GLY A 91 -2.16 -3.60 -15.00
N CYS A 92 -1.55 -4.09 -13.92
CA CYS A 92 -0.65 -3.36 -13.04
C CYS A 92 0.60 -2.88 -13.79
N ASN A 93 1.06 -1.68 -13.45
CA ASN A 93 2.37 -1.14 -13.82
C ASN A 93 3.41 -1.35 -12.70
N GLY A 94 2.95 -1.56 -11.47
CA GLY A 94 3.81 -1.96 -10.37
C GLY A 94 3.05 -2.75 -9.32
N PHE A 95 3.82 -3.41 -8.46
CA PHE A 95 3.34 -4.19 -7.33
C PHE A 95 3.92 -3.64 -6.02
N TYR A 96 3.06 -3.51 -5.03
CA TYR A 96 3.41 -3.32 -3.64
C TYR A 96 3.07 -4.61 -2.89
N PHE A 97 4.11 -5.33 -2.47
CA PHE A 97 4.02 -6.58 -1.73
C PHE A 97 3.98 -6.30 -0.22
N GLY A 98 3.00 -6.89 0.46
CA GLY A 98 2.87 -6.87 1.91
C GLY A 98 3.75 -7.95 2.53
N ASN A 99 3.16 -9.14 2.73
CA ASN A 99 3.84 -10.30 3.33
C ASN A 99 4.18 -11.42 2.33
N GLU A 100 4.01 -11.17 1.02
CA GLU A 100 4.34 -12.14 -0.01
C GLU A 100 5.85 -12.45 0.02
N SER A 101 6.21 -13.74 -0.04
CA SER A 101 7.61 -14.15 0.06
C SER A 101 8.46 -13.64 -1.12
N PRO A 102 9.78 -13.45 -0.94
CA PRO A 102 10.64 -13.03 -2.05
C PRO A 102 10.61 -13.98 -3.25
N THR A 103 10.41 -15.28 -3.01
CA THR A 103 10.22 -16.29 -4.08
C THR A 103 8.92 -16.08 -4.84
N PHE A 104 7.80 -15.83 -4.15
CA PHE A 104 6.53 -15.52 -4.79
C PHE A 104 6.62 -14.22 -5.62
N GLN A 105 7.26 -13.19 -5.09
CA GLN A 105 7.47 -11.92 -5.79
C GLN A 105 8.20 -12.14 -7.13
N MET A 106 9.23 -12.99 -7.11
CA MET A 106 9.99 -13.38 -8.31
C MET A 106 9.12 -14.18 -9.29
N GLU A 107 8.44 -15.22 -8.81
CA GLU A 107 7.57 -16.08 -9.64
C GLU A 107 6.45 -15.29 -10.32
N LEU A 108 5.79 -14.38 -9.59
CA LEU A 108 4.78 -13.49 -10.14
C LEU A 108 5.37 -12.61 -11.24
N THR A 109 6.50 -11.97 -10.96
CA THR A 109 7.17 -11.04 -11.87
C THR A 109 7.66 -11.74 -13.14
N GLU A 110 8.12 -12.99 -13.03
CA GLU A 110 8.57 -13.78 -14.17
C GLU A 110 7.43 -14.13 -15.12
N GLN A 111 6.28 -14.51 -14.56
CA GLN A 111 5.06 -14.85 -15.29
C GLN A 111 4.34 -13.63 -15.86
N TYR A 112 4.53 -12.45 -15.27
CA TYR A 112 3.82 -11.25 -15.67
C TYR A 112 4.20 -10.80 -17.10
N PRO A 113 3.22 -10.44 -17.96
CA PRO A 113 3.50 -10.13 -19.37
C PRO A 113 4.36 -8.89 -19.59
N SER A 114 4.23 -7.88 -18.72
CA SER A 114 5.02 -6.64 -18.81
C SER A 114 6.43 -6.83 -18.23
N LYS A 115 7.43 -6.27 -18.93
CA LYS A 115 8.83 -6.22 -18.47
C LYS A 115 9.22 -4.88 -17.83
N ALA A 116 8.29 -3.95 -17.70
CA ALA A 116 8.53 -2.66 -17.05
C ALA A 116 7.62 -2.56 -15.82
N LEU A 117 8.00 -3.24 -14.74
CA LEU A 117 7.25 -3.27 -13.49
C LEU A 117 8.01 -2.53 -12.38
N LEU A 118 7.31 -1.70 -11.60
CA LEU A 118 7.86 -1.23 -10.33
C LEU A 118 7.56 -2.27 -9.24
N LEU A 119 8.56 -2.72 -8.49
CA LEU A 119 8.42 -3.75 -7.46
C LEU A 119 8.87 -3.20 -6.12
N ILE A 120 7.93 -3.06 -5.18
CA ILE A 120 8.17 -2.55 -3.83
C ILE A 120 7.71 -3.62 -2.82
N ALA A 121 8.56 -3.98 -1.86
CA ALA A 121 8.18 -4.88 -0.77
C ALA A 121 8.23 -4.18 0.59
N GLU A 122 7.15 -4.34 1.37
CA GLU A 122 7.08 -3.90 2.77
C GLU A 122 7.88 -4.83 3.69
N GLN A 123 7.82 -6.14 3.46
CA GLN A 123 8.44 -7.17 4.30
C GLN A 123 9.42 -8.02 3.47
N ASN A 124 10.62 -7.49 3.26
CA ASN A 124 11.74 -8.18 2.61
C ASN A 124 13.06 -7.48 2.99
N THR A 125 13.42 -7.47 4.28
CA THR A 125 14.51 -6.62 4.81
C THR A 125 15.90 -7.00 4.31
N GLU A 126 16.11 -8.25 3.91
CA GLU A 126 17.39 -8.69 3.34
C GLU A 126 17.60 -8.12 1.94
N CYS A 127 16.52 -7.87 1.19
CA CYS A 127 16.53 -7.24 -0.13
C CYS A 127 17.58 -7.82 -1.09
N ILE A 128 17.59 -9.15 -1.21
CA ILE A 128 18.51 -9.88 -2.10
C ILE A 128 17.81 -10.30 -3.40
N ILE A 129 16.52 -10.64 -3.32
CA ILE A 129 15.68 -11.07 -4.45
C ILE A 129 14.24 -10.59 -4.27
N GLY A 130 13.41 -10.75 -5.30
CA GLY A 130 11.95 -10.57 -5.24
C GLY A 130 11.46 -9.17 -5.60
N SER A 131 12.00 -8.12 -4.98
CA SER A 131 11.64 -6.73 -5.28
C SER A 131 12.85 -5.84 -5.54
N ALA A 132 12.66 -4.77 -6.30
CA ALA A 132 13.70 -3.80 -6.61
C ALA A 132 13.92 -2.83 -5.45
N PHE A 133 12.84 -2.47 -4.76
CA PHE A 133 12.85 -1.62 -3.58
C PHE A 133 12.27 -2.40 -2.40
N CYS A 134 13.03 -2.56 -1.32
CA CYS A 134 12.52 -3.17 -0.10
C CYS A 134 12.55 -2.14 1.02
N LEU A 135 11.38 -1.87 1.61
CA LEU A 135 11.25 -0.88 2.67
C LEU A 135 11.91 -1.41 3.95
N ILE A 136 12.60 -0.51 4.63
CA ILE A 136 13.16 -0.72 5.97
C ILE A 136 12.41 0.26 6.88
N ILE A 137 11.47 -0.29 7.64
CA ILE A 137 10.54 0.49 8.47
C ILE A 137 10.89 0.26 9.94
N HIS A 138 11.32 1.31 10.63
CA HIS A 138 11.64 1.26 12.06
C HIS A 138 11.03 2.46 12.77
N ASN A 139 9.95 2.22 13.52
CA ASN A 139 9.07 3.27 14.05
C ASN A 139 8.65 4.21 12.91
N ASN A 140 8.86 5.51 13.05
CA ASN A 140 8.55 6.52 12.04
C ASN A 140 9.66 6.69 10.98
N ASP A 141 10.82 6.05 11.13
CA ASP A 141 11.88 6.09 10.10
C ASP A 141 11.58 5.07 9.00
N VAL A 142 11.41 5.57 7.77
CA VAL A 142 11.18 4.75 6.58
C VAL A 142 12.32 4.99 5.63
N ARG A 143 13.06 3.93 5.30
CA ARG A 143 14.13 3.90 4.31
C ARG A 143 13.86 2.77 3.33
N PHE A 144 14.71 2.61 2.33
CA PHE A 144 14.68 1.43 1.46
C PHE A 144 16.08 0.96 1.11
N ALA A 145 16.19 -0.34 0.89
CA ALA A 145 17.31 -0.94 0.17
C ALA A 145 16.92 -1.16 -1.29
N VAL A 146 17.93 -1.24 -2.15
CA VAL A 146 17.75 -1.52 -3.57
C VAL A 146 18.44 -2.82 -3.95
N THR A 147 17.78 -3.62 -4.78
CA THR A 147 18.35 -4.82 -5.38
C THR A 147 18.49 -4.62 -6.88
N TRP A 148 19.59 -5.09 -7.45
CA TRP A 148 19.73 -5.09 -8.90
C TRP A 148 18.86 -6.18 -9.53
N MET A 149 17.96 -5.78 -10.43
CA MET A 149 17.06 -6.70 -11.15
C MET A 149 17.26 -6.57 -12.66
N PRO A 150 17.71 -7.63 -13.35
CA PRO A 150 17.92 -7.59 -14.79
C PRO A 150 16.59 -7.55 -15.56
N TYR A 151 16.42 -6.53 -16.41
CA TYR A 151 15.40 -6.44 -17.49
C TYR A 151 13.92 -6.49 -17.09
N ARG A 152 13.55 -6.24 -15.82
CA ARG A 152 12.15 -6.27 -15.38
C ARG A 152 11.66 -5.05 -14.59
N VAL A 153 12.55 -4.11 -14.28
CA VAL A 153 12.22 -2.95 -13.45
C VAL A 153 12.15 -1.67 -14.27
N ALA A 154 11.02 -0.98 -14.17
CA ALA A 154 10.93 0.41 -14.59
C ALA A 154 11.78 1.24 -13.63
N VAL A 155 12.84 1.88 -14.12
CA VAL A 155 13.64 2.88 -13.39
C VAL A 155 13.53 4.20 -14.11
#